data_AF-A0A3N5PCY2-F1
#
_entry.id   AF-A0A3N5PCY2-F1
#
_cell.length_a   1.000
_cell.length_b   1.000
_cell.length_c   1.000
_cell.angle_alpha   90.00
_cell.angle_beta   90.00
_cell.angle_gamma   90.00
#
_symmetry.space_group_name_H-M   'P 1'
#
loop_
_entity.id
_entity.type
_entity.pdbx_description
1 polymer ?
#
loop_
_entity_poly.entity_id
_entity_poly.type
_entity_poly.pdbx_seq_one_letter_code
_entity_poly.pdbx_strand_id
1 'polypeptide(L)'
;MEQFLENIAAYILVIFLLGGIFYFYLRKNKRISLQTISKLEKAKAYGFHEPVSLHPVINPDICIGSGACIKACPEHDILGIQN
;
A
#
# COMPACT_ATOMS: atom_id res chain seq x y z
N MET A 1 -28.71 -35.00 -2.44
CA MET A 1 -28.78 -33.92 -1.43
C MET A 1 -27.41 -33.65 -0.81
N GLU A 2 -26.65 -34.68 -0.42
CA GLU A 2 -25.32 -34.52 0.20
C GLU A 2 -24.29 -33.80 -0.69
N GLN A 3 -24.17 -34.19 -1.96
CA GLN A 3 -23.29 -33.51 -2.93
C GLN A 3 -23.54 -32.01 -3.08
N PHE A 4 -24.79 -31.57 -2.91
CA PHE A 4 -25.16 -30.16 -3.05
C PHE A 4 -24.73 -29.35 -1.82
N LEU A 5 -24.84 -29.93 -0.62
CA LEU A 5 -24.40 -29.32 0.63
C LEU A 5 -22.88 -29.15 0.69
N GLU A 6 -22.13 -30.16 0.24
CA GLU A 6 -20.66 -30.10 0.19
C GLU A 6 -20.16 -28.99 -0.74
N ASN A 7 -20.76 -28.86 -1.93
CA ASN A 7 -20.40 -27.81 -2.88
C ASN A 7 -20.71 -26.40 -2.33
N ILE A 8 -21.84 -26.22 -1.65
CA ILE A 8 -22.17 -24.94 -1.00
C ILE A 8 -21.15 -24.58 0.07
N ALA A 9 -20.80 -25.55 0.93
CA ALA A 9 -19.81 -25.34 1.99
C ALA A 9 -18.43 -24.96 1.40
N ALA A 10 -18.03 -25.62 0.31
CA ALA A 10 -16.78 -25.31 -0.40
C ALA A 10 -16.77 -23.88 -0.98
N TYR A 11 -17.84 -23.45 -1.63
CA TYR A 11 -17.91 -22.09 -2.19
C TYR A 11 -17.91 -21.00 -1.10
N ILE A 12 -18.62 -21.21 0.01
CA ILE A 12 -18.61 -20.26 1.14
C ILE A 12 -17.20 -20.14 1.71
N LEU A 13 -16.49 -21.26 1.88
CA LEU A 13 -15.11 -21.26 2.36
C LEU A 13 -14.19 -20.47 1.42
N VAL A 14 -14.28 -20.69 0.11
CA VAL A 14 -13.45 -19.96 -0.88
C VAL A 14 -13.76 -18.47 -0.87
N ILE A 15 -15.03 -18.08 -0.86
CA ILE A 15 -15.43 -16.67 -0.81
C ILE A 15 -14.94 -16.03 0.48
N PHE A 16 -15.03 -16.72 1.61
CA PHE A 16 -14.56 -16.22 2.89
C PHE A 16 -13.03 -16.03 2.89
N LEU A 17 -12.27 -16.97 2.33
CA LEU A 17 -10.82 -16.86 2.19
C LEU A 17 -10.43 -15.68 1.30
N LEU A 18 -11.04 -15.56 0.11
CA LEU A 18 -10.77 -14.44 -0.80
C LEU A 18 -11.16 -13.11 -0.16
N GLY A 19 -12.35 -13.02 0.43
CA GLY A 19 -12.82 -11.83 1.15
C GLY A 19 -11.90 -11.44 2.30
N GLY A 20 -11.40 -12.41 3.06
CA GLY A 20 -10.44 -12.19 4.14
C GLY A 20 -9.10 -11.64 3.63
N ILE A 21 -8.57 -12.20 2.54
CA ILE A 21 -7.33 -11.72 1.91
C ILE A 21 -7.51 -10.28 1.39
N PHE A 22 -8.59 -10.02 0.64
CA PHE A 22 -8.89 -8.68 0.12
C PHE A 22 -9.07 -7.67 1.26
N TYR A 23 -9.84 -8.01 2.28
CA TYR A 23 -10.06 -7.15 3.44
C TYR A 23 -8.75 -6.81 4.15
N PHE A 24 -7.89 -7.81 4.39
CA PHE A 24 -6.61 -7.60 5.03
C PHE A 24 -5.68 -6.72 4.16
N TYR A 25 -5.63 -6.99 2.87
CA TYR A 25 -4.85 -6.22 1.90
C TYR A 25 -5.26 -4.74 1.89
N LEU A 26 -6.56 -4.46 1.75
CA LEU A 26 -7.09 -3.09 1.74
C LEU A 26 -6.85 -2.37 3.08
N ARG A 27 -7.04 -3.06 4.20
CA ARG A 27 -6.78 -2.49 5.53
C ARG A 27 -5.31 -2.14 5.72
N LYS A 28 -4.40 -3.01 5.27
CA LYS A 28 -2.96 -2.77 5.30
C LYS A 28 -2.57 -1.56 4.44
N ASN A 29 -3.06 -1.50 3.20
CA ASN A 29 -2.79 -0.39 2.28
C ASN A 29 -3.25 0.96 2.85
N LYS A 30 -4.48 1.01 3.41
CA LYS A 30 -5.01 2.22 4.05
C LYS A 30 -4.15 2.70 5.21
N ARG A 31 -3.69 1.77 6.07
CA ARG A 31 -2.84 2.12 7.22
C ARG A 31 -1.49 2.70 6.78
N ILE A 32 -0.86 2.11 5.76
CA ILE A 32 0.41 2.58 5.24
C ILE A 32 0.25 3.97 4.61
N SER A 33 -0.78 4.20 3.79
CA SER A 33 -1.04 5.52 3.18
C SER A 33 -1.21 6.61 4.25
N LEU A 34 -2.00 6.34 5.29
CA LEU A 34 -2.18 7.29 6.40
C LEU A 34 -0.87 7.61 7.15
N GLN A 35 -0.01 6.61 7.35
CA GLN A 35 1.30 6.83 7.97
C GLN A 35 2.17 7.72 7.09
N THR A 36 2.24 7.46 5.78
CA THR A 36 2.98 8.29 4.82
C THR A 36 2.50 9.75 4.87
N ILE A 37 1.19 9.97 4.86
CA ILE A 37 0.60 11.32 4.92
C ILE A 37 1.01 12.04 6.22
N SER A 38 0.93 11.36 7.36
CA SER A 38 1.32 11.97 8.65
C SER A 38 2.81 12.33 8.72
N LYS A 39 3.69 11.55 8.06
CA LYS A 39 5.11 11.87 7.95
C LYS A 39 5.35 13.06 7.03
N LEU A 40 4.65 13.10 5.89
CA LEU A 40 4.71 14.20 4.93
C LEU A 40 4.27 15.52 5.56
N GLU A 41 3.18 15.53 6.34
CA GLU A 41 2.70 16.72 7.05
C GLU A 41 3.74 17.23 8.05
N LYS A 42 4.37 16.35 8.82
CA LYS A 42 5.47 16.72 9.73
C LYS A 42 6.65 17.30 8.97
N ALA A 43 7.08 16.68 7.87
CA ALA A 43 8.18 17.19 7.04
C ALA A 43 7.90 18.60 6.52
N LYS A 44 6.68 18.83 6.01
CA LYS A 44 6.22 20.15 5.57
C LYS A 44 6.22 21.18 6.71
N ALA A 45 5.82 20.78 7.91
CA ALA A 45 5.85 21.67 9.09
C ALA A 45 7.28 22.09 9.49
N TYR A 46 8.27 21.23 9.24
CA TYR A 46 9.70 21.56 9.41
C TYR A 46 10.29 22.38 8.25
N GLY A 47 9.50 22.73 7.23
CA GLY A 47 9.93 23.46 6.04
C GLY A 47 10.53 22.57 4.95
N PHE A 48 10.54 21.24 5.14
CA PHE A 48 10.97 20.29 4.12
C PHE A 48 9.79 19.92 3.22
N HIS A 49 9.56 20.75 2.20
CA HIS A 49 8.52 20.48 1.20
C HIS A 49 8.92 19.35 0.24
N GLU A 50 10.20 19.29 -0.13
CA GLU A 50 10.78 18.28 -1.00
C GLU A 50 12.22 17.94 -0.54
N PRO A 51 12.73 16.73 -0.83
CA PRO A 51 14.13 16.39 -0.59
C PRO A 51 15.05 17.33 -1.38
N VAL A 52 16.12 17.80 -0.72
CA VAL A 52 17.14 18.65 -1.35
C VAL A 52 17.81 17.98 -2.56
N SER A 53 17.77 16.64 -2.63
CA SER A 53 18.20 15.85 -3.78
C SER A 53 17.13 14.81 -4.14
N LEU A 54 16.22 15.15 -5.07
CA LEU A 54 15.26 14.18 -5.62
C LEU A 54 15.88 13.45 -6.83
N HIS A 55 16.76 12.48 -6.57
CA HIS A 55 17.30 11.61 -7.62
C HIS A 55 16.96 10.14 -7.33
N PRO A 56 16.25 9.45 -8.25
CA PRO A 56 15.73 9.92 -9.54
C PRO A 56 14.48 10.82 -9.40
N VAL A 57 14.19 11.62 -10.43
CA VAL A 57 12.94 12.37 -10.53
C VAL A 57 11.79 11.40 -10.77
N ILE A 58 10.85 11.34 -9.82
CA ILE A 58 9.69 10.44 -9.89
C ILE A 58 8.58 11.15 -10.64
N ASN A 59 8.20 10.64 -11.81
CA ASN A 59 7.00 11.10 -12.50
C ASN A 59 5.79 10.27 -12.01
N PRO A 60 4.80 10.89 -11.34
CA PRO A 60 3.63 10.19 -10.82
C PRO A 60 2.71 9.63 -11.91
N ASP A 61 2.68 10.24 -13.11
CA ASP A 61 1.82 9.81 -14.22
C ASP A 61 2.25 8.46 -14.83
N ILE A 62 3.53 8.10 -14.65
CA ILE A 62 4.09 6.81 -15.11
C ILE A 62 4.32 5.81 -13.97
N CYS A 63 4.16 6.25 -12.72
CA CYS A 63 4.46 5.43 -11.55
C CYS A 63 3.43 4.31 -11.40
N ILE A 64 3.90 3.05 -11.30
CA ILE A 64 3.04 1.87 -11.11
C ILE A 64 2.82 1.51 -9.63
N GLY A 65 3.33 2.31 -8.69
CA GLY A 65 3.15 2.08 -7.24
C GLY A 65 3.85 0.83 -6.68
N SER A 66 4.89 0.32 -7.34
CA SER A 66 5.58 -0.93 -6.91
C SER A 66 6.40 -0.79 -5.63
N GLY A 67 6.76 0.43 -5.23
CA GLY A 67 7.60 0.70 -4.05
C GLY A 67 9.08 0.31 -4.20
N ALA A 68 9.51 -0.06 -5.41
CA ALA A 68 10.90 -0.48 -5.66
C ALA A 68 11.91 0.65 -5.36
N CYS A 69 11.59 1.89 -5.75
CA CYS A 69 12.42 3.07 -5.46
C CYS A 69 12.58 3.33 -3.96
N ILE A 70 11.51 3.17 -3.17
CA ILE A 70 11.54 3.33 -1.72
C ILE A 70 12.49 2.31 -1.10
N LYS A 71 12.41 1.04 -1.52
CA LYS A 71 13.26 -0.03 -1.00
C LYS A 71 14.72 0.11 -1.43
N ALA A 72 14.96 0.65 -2.62
CA ALA A 72 16.30 0.85 -3.16
C ALA A 72 17.00 2.12 -2.63
N CYS A 73 16.26 3.04 -2.02
CA CYS A 73 16.79 4.32 -1.57
C CYS A 73 17.79 4.13 -0.41
N PRO A 74 19.06 4.55 -0.57
CA PRO A 74 20.09 4.36 0.46
C PRO A 74 19.86 5.23 1.71
N GLU A 75 19.15 6.34 1.57
CA GLU A 75 18.85 7.26 2.66
C GLU A 75 17.77 6.71 3.61
N HIS A 76 16.91 5.82 3.11
CA HIS A 76 15.76 5.22 3.80
C HIS A 76 14.74 6.24 4.34
N ASP A 77 13.46 5.89 4.33
CA ASP A 77 12.35 6.67 4.93
C ASP A 77 12.12 8.12 4.42
N ILE A 78 12.87 8.57 3.40
CA ILE A 78 12.68 9.88 2.74
C ILE A 78 11.66 9.85 1.58
N LEU A 79 11.32 8.65 1.09
CA LEU A 79 10.34 8.42 0.03
C LEU A 79 9.17 7.59 0.56
N GLY A 80 7.96 7.92 0.10
CA GLY A 80 6.74 7.21 0.45
C GLY A 80 5.77 7.15 -0.72
N ILE A 81 4.90 6.14 -0.72
CA ILE A 81 3.76 6.04 -1.64
C ILE A 81 2.51 6.52 -0.91
N GLN A 82 1.76 7.36 -1.60
CA GLN A 82 0.41 7.73 -1.23
C GLN A 82 -0.53 7.13 -2.29
N ASN A 83 -1.43 6.26 -1.83
CA ASN A 83 -2.60 5.76 -2.58
C ASN A 83 -3.84 6.49 -2.09
#